data_AF-A0ABD0NCV6-F1
#
_entry.id   AF-A0ABD0NCV6-F1
#
_cell.length_a   1.000
_cell.length_b   1.000
_cell.length_c   1.000
_cell.angle_alpha   90.00
_cell.angle_beta   90.00
_cell.angle_gamma   90.00
#
_symmetry.space_group_name_H-M   'P 1'
#
loop_
_entity.id
_entity.type
_entity.pdbx_description
1 polymer ?
#
loop_
_entity_poly.entity_id
_entity_poly.type
_entity_poly.pdbx_seq_one_letter_code
_entity_poly.pdbx_strand_id
1 'polypeptide(L)'
;QEPVALDQWHRVVAERLNKDGSLKVDHAREITRSSPGKAQGLNIHTPMYLGGVPSVDILPKPANVSMLFDGCIGEVFINGKKLDLSYSFTESRAISQCIDGSPCDRMPCLHGGTCMASAEYEYQCLCAEEYEGDRCEIVRESCRDSSQCQNGGSCVNNHCV
;
A
#
# COMPACT_ATOMS: atom_id res chain seq x y z
N GLN A 1 4.72 9.32 -17.81
CA GLN A 1 4.48 8.93 -16.40
C GLN A 1 4.60 10.21 -15.60
N GLU A 2 3.58 10.56 -14.84
CA GLU A 2 3.63 11.77 -14.02
C GLU A 2 4.64 11.58 -12.88
N PRO A 3 5.42 12.63 -12.53
CA PRO A 3 6.33 12.56 -11.41
C PRO A 3 5.56 12.40 -10.11
N VAL A 4 6.14 11.64 -9.18
CA VAL A 4 5.62 11.51 -7.81
C VAL A 4 5.78 12.87 -7.12
N ALA A 5 4.71 13.35 -6.49
CA ALA A 5 4.75 14.61 -5.76
C ALA A 5 5.69 14.49 -4.55
N LEU A 6 6.39 15.58 -4.22
CA LEU A 6 7.19 15.63 -3.00
C LEU A 6 6.32 16.13 -1.84
N ASP A 7 6.71 15.76 -0.61
CA ASP A 7 6.05 16.16 0.63
C ASP A 7 4.56 15.77 0.71
N GLN A 8 4.19 14.71 -0.01
CA GLN A 8 2.87 14.09 0.02
C GLN A 8 2.99 12.61 0.32
N TRP A 9 1.94 12.05 0.94
CA TRP A 9 1.88 10.61 1.15
C TRP A 9 1.57 9.90 -0.16
N HIS A 10 2.25 8.78 -0.36
CA HIS A 10 2.07 7.90 -1.51
C HIS A 10 1.88 6.46 -1.04
N ARG A 11 0.99 5.73 -1.72
CA ARG A 11 0.83 4.29 -1.50
C ARG A 11 1.65 3.54 -2.53
N VAL A 12 2.69 2.85 -2.07
CA VAL A 12 3.53 1.99 -2.92
C VAL A 12 3.21 0.53 -2.64
N VAL A 13 2.83 -0.21 -3.69
CA VAL A 13 2.60 -1.65 -3.64
C VAL A 13 3.62 -2.31 -4.56
N ALA A 14 4.48 -3.15 -3.98
CA ALA A 14 5.46 -3.92 -4.72
C ALA A 14 5.22 -5.41 -4.46
N GLU A 15 5.01 -6.17 -5.52
CA GLU A 15 4.79 -7.62 -5.45
C GLU A 15 5.82 -8.35 -6.28
N ARG A 16 6.09 -9.61 -5.89
CA ARG A 16 6.93 -10.49 -6.66
C ARG A 16 6.32 -11.89 -6.71
N LEU A 17 6.14 -12.39 -7.92
CA LEU A 17 5.74 -13.76 -8.19
C LEU A 17 6.80 -14.42 -9.08
N ASN A 18 7.53 -15.39 -8.51
CA ASN A 18 8.67 -16.01 -9.19
C ASN A 18 9.68 -14.95 -9.66
N LYS A 19 9.89 -14.85 -10.98
CA LYS A 19 10.80 -13.88 -11.62
C LYS A 19 10.13 -12.55 -11.96
N ASP A 20 8.80 -12.47 -11.84
CA ASP A 20 8.02 -11.30 -12.23
C ASP A 20 7.83 -10.41 -11.00
N GLY A 21 8.21 -9.15 -11.13
CA GLY A 21 7.98 -8.11 -10.12
C GLY A 21 7.00 -7.08 -10.67
N SER A 22 6.04 -6.68 -9.85
CA SER A 22 5.11 -5.61 -10.17
C SER A 22 5.25 -4.47 -9.17
N LEU A 23 5.01 -3.24 -9.67
CA LEU A 23 5.05 -2.02 -8.88
C LEU A 23 3.85 -1.16 -9.26
N LYS A 24 3.11 -0.73 -8.24
CA LYS A 24 2.03 0.25 -8.34
C LYS A 24 2.30 1.38 -7.36
N VAL A 25 2.15 2.61 -7.83
CA VAL A 25 2.24 3.82 -7.01
C VAL A 25 0.90 4.52 -7.11
N ASP A 26 0.27 4.75 -5.97
CA ASP A 26 -1.06 5.33 -5.82
C ASP A 26 -2.11 4.61 -6.69
N HIS A 27 -2.86 5.39 -7.49
CA HIS A 27 -3.86 4.92 -8.43
C HIS A 27 -3.30 4.71 -9.84
N ALA A 28 -1.99 4.85 -10.03
CA ALA A 28 -1.38 4.69 -11.34
C ALA A 28 -1.48 3.23 -11.82
N ARG A 29 -1.29 3.05 -13.13
CA ARG A 29 -1.23 1.72 -13.74
C ARG A 29 -0.05 0.94 -13.16
N GLU A 30 -0.31 -0.27 -12.70
CA GLU A 30 0.72 -1.22 -12.29
C GLU A 30 1.66 -1.54 -13.47
N ILE A 31 2.95 -1.61 -13.17
CA ILE A 31 3.99 -1.96 -14.13
C ILE A 31 4.65 -3.27 -13.68
N THR A 32 4.64 -4.26 -14.57
CA THR A 32 5.26 -5.57 -14.32
C THR A 32 6.47 -5.77 -15.22
N ARG A 33 7.57 -6.26 -14.65
CA ARG A 33 8.77 -6.67 -15.38
C ARG A 33 9.33 -7.98 -14.84
N SER A 34 10.05 -8.72 -15.69
CA SER A 34 10.68 -9.98 -15.32
C SER A 34 12.19 -9.81 -15.13
N SER A 35 12.76 -10.44 -14.09
CA SER A 35 14.20 -10.55 -13.96
C SER A 35 14.79 -11.48 -15.04
N PRO A 36 15.98 -11.17 -15.60
CA PRO A 36 16.63 -12.02 -16.59
C PRO A 36 17.13 -13.34 -15.97
N GLY A 37 17.34 -14.35 -16.82
CA GLY A 37 17.92 -15.64 -16.41
C GLY A 37 16.88 -16.71 -16.02
N LYS A 38 17.38 -17.83 -15.47
CA LYS A 38 16.57 -19.01 -15.11
C LYS A 38 16.14 -19.04 -13.63
N ALA A 39 16.76 -18.20 -12.79
CA ALA A 39 16.44 -18.16 -11.37
C ALA A 39 15.02 -17.59 -11.16
N GLN A 40 14.21 -18.28 -10.36
CA GLN A 40 12.85 -17.86 -10.03
C GLN A 40 12.75 -17.38 -8.59
N GLY A 41 13.46 -18.03 -7.67
CA GLY A 41 13.49 -17.67 -6.25
C GLY A 41 14.48 -16.56 -5.92
N LEU A 42 14.25 -15.92 -4.78
CA LEU A 42 15.20 -15.05 -4.11
C LEU A 42 15.55 -15.68 -2.76
N ASN A 43 16.81 -16.06 -2.57
CA ASN A 43 17.29 -16.52 -1.27
C ASN A 43 17.70 -15.29 -0.45
N ILE A 44 16.96 -15.00 0.61
CA ILE A 44 17.20 -13.84 1.47
C ILE A 44 17.61 -14.35 2.85
N HIS A 45 18.88 -14.14 3.20
CA HIS A 45 19.44 -14.47 4.52
C HIS A 45 19.80 -13.22 5.33
N THR A 46 19.70 -12.05 4.71
CA THR A 46 20.00 -10.76 5.34
C THR A 46 18.77 -10.17 6.00
N PRO A 47 18.94 -9.33 7.04
CA PRO A 47 17.85 -8.51 7.56
C PRO A 47 17.19 -7.66 6.47
N MET A 48 15.91 -7.37 6.65
CA MET A 48 15.21 -6.39 5.84
C MET A 48 15.46 -4.99 6.42
N TYR A 49 15.76 -4.04 5.54
CA TYR A 49 16.01 -2.65 5.90
C TYR A 49 14.92 -1.76 5.31
N LEU A 50 14.45 -0.79 6.08
CA LEU A 50 13.44 0.17 5.67
C LEU A 50 13.95 1.58 5.98
N GLY A 51 13.89 2.47 5.01
CA GLY A 51 14.40 3.84 5.10
C GLY A 51 15.93 3.98 4.97
N GLY A 52 16.70 3.05 5.53
CA GLY A 52 18.16 3.13 5.45
C GLY A 52 18.88 1.83 5.81
N VAL A 53 20.19 1.80 5.51
CA VAL A 53 21.09 0.68 5.82
C VAL A 53 22.25 1.12 6.71
N PRO A 54 22.88 0.21 7.49
CA PRO A 54 24.00 0.55 8.36
C PRO A 54 25.24 1.10 7.63
N SER A 55 25.50 0.63 6.41
CA SER A 55 26.52 1.15 5.50
C SER A 55 26.03 1.07 4.06
N VAL A 56 26.27 2.10 3.27
CA VAL A 56 25.93 2.12 1.83
C VAL A 56 26.70 1.07 1.02
N ASP A 57 27.81 0.54 1.55
CA ASP A 57 28.62 -0.48 0.88
C ASP A 57 27.88 -1.82 0.72
N ILE A 58 26.84 -2.06 1.53
CA ILE A 58 26.03 -3.28 1.42
C ILE A 58 24.99 -3.20 0.29
N LEU A 59 24.79 -2.00 -0.28
CA LEU A 59 23.80 -1.81 -1.33
C LEU A 59 24.33 -2.35 -2.66
N PRO A 60 23.48 -3.01 -3.45
CA PRO A 60 23.89 -3.47 -4.77
C PRO A 60 24.20 -2.27 -5.67
N LYS A 61 25.40 -2.24 -6.27
CA LYS A 61 25.84 -1.16 -7.18
C LYS A 61 24.79 -0.76 -8.25
N PRO A 62 24.06 -1.71 -8.87
CA PRO A 62 23.01 -1.36 -9.84
C PRO A 62 21.84 -0.55 -9.27
N ALA A 63 21.62 -0.55 -7.95
CA ALA A 63 20.56 0.26 -7.33
C ALA A 63 20.89 1.76 -7.35
N ASN A 64 22.16 2.13 -7.54
CA ASN A 64 22.61 3.52 -7.71
C ASN A 64 22.06 4.48 -6.64
N VAL A 65 22.10 4.05 -5.38
CA VAL A 65 21.60 4.83 -4.24
C VAL A 65 22.73 5.68 -3.68
N SER A 66 22.58 7.01 -3.74
CA SER A 66 23.55 7.98 -3.20
C SER A 66 23.13 8.59 -1.86
N MET A 67 21.83 8.53 -1.53
CA MET A 67 21.25 9.07 -0.32
C MET A 67 20.24 8.06 0.23
N LEU A 68 20.19 7.92 1.55
CA LEU A 68 19.16 7.12 2.21
C LEU A 68 17.85 7.92 2.29
N PHE A 69 16.76 7.25 2.61
CA PHE A 69 15.44 7.89 2.65
C PHE A 69 15.39 8.88 3.83
N ASP A 70 14.97 10.09 3.53
CA ASP A 70 14.65 11.14 4.49
C ASP A 70 13.19 11.55 4.25
N GLY A 71 12.33 11.27 5.22
CA GLY A 71 10.89 11.47 5.10
C GLY A 71 10.07 10.54 5.97
N CYS A 72 8.80 10.40 5.61
CA CYS A 72 7.80 9.68 6.40
C CYS A 72 7.45 8.33 5.80
N ILE A 73 7.42 7.30 6.65
CA ILE A 73 6.90 5.98 6.32
C ILE A 73 5.81 5.63 7.33
N GLY A 74 4.65 5.27 6.82
CA GLY A 74 3.46 4.89 7.58
C GLY A 74 2.87 3.61 7.01
N GLU A 75 2.06 2.92 7.81
CA GLU A 75 1.33 1.69 7.45
C GLU A 75 2.09 0.72 6.53
N VAL A 76 2.98 -0.10 7.11
CA VAL A 76 3.76 -1.08 6.34
C VAL A 76 3.10 -2.45 6.41
N PHE A 77 2.99 -3.11 5.26
CA PHE A 77 2.53 -4.50 5.14
C PHE A 77 3.61 -5.33 4.46
N ILE A 78 3.97 -6.47 5.06
CA ILE A 78 4.93 -7.42 4.49
C ILE A 78 4.20 -8.76 4.32
N ASN A 79 4.09 -9.25 3.08
CA ASN A 79 3.36 -10.48 2.76
C ASN A 79 1.93 -10.51 3.35
N GLY A 80 1.21 -9.38 3.26
CA GLY A 80 -0.13 -9.21 3.79
C GLY A 80 -0.23 -9.01 5.31
N LYS A 81 0.88 -9.08 6.07
CA LYS A 81 0.90 -8.82 7.51
C LYS A 81 1.27 -7.37 7.80
N LYS A 82 0.42 -6.68 8.55
CA LYS A 82 0.70 -5.33 9.04
C LYS A 82 1.89 -5.39 10.02
N LEU A 83 2.90 -4.57 9.77
CA LEU A 83 4.06 -4.41 10.65
C LEU A 83 3.78 -3.28 11.64
N ASP A 84 3.98 -3.53 12.93
CA ASP A 84 3.89 -2.49 13.95
C ASP A 84 5.22 -1.75 14.07
N LEU A 85 5.29 -0.56 13.49
CA LEU A 85 6.48 0.29 13.48
C LEU A 85 6.85 0.84 14.87
N SER A 86 6.06 0.59 15.92
CA SER A 86 6.38 1.06 17.26
C SER A 86 7.42 0.17 17.96
N TYR A 87 7.48 -1.12 17.60
CA TYR A 87 8.37 -2.09 18.25
C TYR A 87 8.85 -3.25 17.37
N SER A 88 8.36 -3.42 16.14
CA SER A 88 8.72 -4.58 15.30
C SER A 88 10.11 -4.47 14.64
N PHE A 89 11.01 -3.68 15.21
CA PHE A 89 12.35 -3.44 14.68
C PHE A 89 13.42 -4.03 15.59
N THR A 90 14.43 -4.66 14.97
CA THR A 90 15.62 -5.12 15.70
C THR A 90 16.56 -3.96 16.04
N GLU A 91 16.62 -2.94 15.18
CA GLU A 91 17.40 -1.71 15.37
C GLU A 91 16.69 -0.53 14.71
N SER A 92 16.87 0.68 15.25
CA SER A 92 16.38 1.93 14.68
C SER A 92 17.40 3.05 14.89
N ARG A 93 17.46 4.00 13.95
CA ARG A 93 18.33 5.19 14.04
C ARG A 93 17.60 6.41 13.48
N ALA A 94 17.69 7.52 14.20
CA ALA A 94 17.16 8.83 13.79
C ALA A 94 15.67 8.80 13.38
N ILE A 95 14.85 8.00 14.05
CA ILE A 95 13.40 7.95 13.81
C ILE A 95 12.71 8.97 14.71
N SER A 96 11.88 9.82 14.11
CA SER A 96 10.96 10.71 14.82
C SER A 96 9.54 10.54 14.29
N GLN A 97 8.56 11.01 15.05
CA GLN A 97 7.17 11.01 14.61
C GLN A 97 6.97 12.01 13.47
N CYS A 98 6.24 11.58 12.44
CA CYS A 98 5.78 12.45 11.36
C CYS A 98 4.64 13.36 11.81
N ILE A 99 4.66 14.60 11.35
CA ILE A 99 3.61 15.59 11.60
C ILE A 99 2.75 15.67 10.34
N ASP A 100 1.49 15.28 10.44
CA ASP A 100 0.52 15.48 9.37
C ASP A 100 -0.19 16.83 9.54
N GLY A 101 -0.52 17.50 8.43
CA GLY A 101 -1.29 18.73 8.44
C GLY A 101 -2.80 18.48 8.50
N SER A 102 -3.23 17.29 8.07
CA SER A 102 -4.62 16.84 8.04
C SER A 102 -4.70 15.33 8.22
N PRO A 103 -5.77 14.80 8.84
CA PRO A 103 -5.98 13.36 8.93
C PRO A 103 -6.23 12.70 7.56
N CYS A 104 -6.51 13.49 6.52
CA CYS A 104 -6.61 12.99 5.16
C CYS A 104 -5.27 12.92 4.41
N ASP A 105 -4.20 13.52 4.94
CA ASP A 105 -2.90 13.55 4.26
C ASP A 105 -2.39 12.13 4.02
N ARG A 106 -2.64 11.20 4.96
CA ARG A 106 -2.22 9.79 4.85
C ARG A 106 -3.05 8.95 3.88
N MET A 107 -3.96 9.56 3.12
CA MET A 107 -4.88 8.88 2.21
C MET A 107 -5.55 7.65 2.86
N PRO A 108 -6.28 7.83 3.98
CA PRO A 108 -6.81 6.70 4.74
C PRO A 108 -7.86 5.91 3.95
N CYS A 109 -8.61 6.55 3.06
CA CYS A 109 -9.64 5.92 2.23
C CYS A 109 -9.03 5.12 1.07
N LEU A 110 -9.43 3.85 0.96
CA LEU A 110 -8.98 2.93 -0.07
C LEU A 110 -9.88 3.00 -1.32
N HIS A 111 -9.41 2.34 -2.38
CA HIS A 111 -10.18 2.12 -3.62
C HIS A 111 -10.81 3.39 -4.22
N GLY A 112 -10.10 4.52 -4.15
CA GLY A 112 -10.57 5.79 -4.71
C GLY A 112 -11.62 6.52 -3.87
N GLY A 113 -11.84 6.11 -2.62
CA GLY A 113 -12.71 6.83 -1.69
C GLY A 113 -12.23 8.25 -1.40
N THR A 114 -13.17 9.17 -1.18
CA THR A 114 -12.87 10.57 -0.86
C THR A 114 -12.77 10.76 0.65
N CYS A 115 -11.64 11.29 1.12
CA CYS A 115 -11.44 11.61 2.53
C CYS A 115 -11.94 13.01 2.87
N MET A 116 -12.62 13.15 4.02
CA MET A 116 -13.01 14.42 4.59
C MET A 116 -12.63 14.47 6.07
N ALA A 117 -12.01 15.55 6.52
CA ALA A 117 -11.79 15.77 7.95
C ALA A 117 -13.14 15.88 8.67
N SER A 118 -13.26 15.24 9.83
CA SER A 118 -14.49 15.21 10.63
C SER A 118 -14.19 15.61 12.08
N ALA A 119 -15.08 16.42 12.66
CA ALA A 119 -14.96 16.83 14.06
C ALA A 119 -15.20 15.65 15.03
N GLU A 120 -15.95 14.64 14.62
CA GLU A 120 -16.38 13.54 15.49
C GLU A 120 -15.43 12.35 15.46
N TYR A 121 -14.83 12.04 14.30
CA TYR A 121 -14.07 10.80 14.06
C TYR A 121 -12.68 11.02 13.44
N GLU A 122 -12.13 12.23 13.55
CA GLU A 122 -10.88 12.68 12.92
C GLU A 122 -10.99 12.80 11.39
N TYR A 123 -11.44 11.75 10.70
CA TYR A 123 -11.79 11.76 9.28
C TYR A 123 -12.98 10.83 8.97
N GLN A 124 -13.55 10.98 7.78
CA GLN A 124 -14.56 10.09 7.22
C GLN A 124 -14.26 9.80 5.75
N CYS A 125 -14.61 8.58 5.30
CA CYS A 125 -14.46 8.16 3.92
C CYS A 125 -15.80 8.09 3.20
N LEU A 126 -15.90 8.74 2.05
CA LEU A 126 -16.97 8.53 1.09
C LEU A 126 -16.52 7.49 0.07
N CYS A 127 -17.09 6.29 0.16
CA CYS A 127 -16.73 5.17 -0.69
C CYS A 127 -17.39 5.25 -2.07
N ALA A 128 -16.69 4.73 -3.08
CA ALA A 128 -17.28 4.43 -4.38
C ALA A 128 -18.37 3.36 -4.25
N GLU A 129 -19.24 3.26 -5.26
CA GLU A 129 -20.46 2.45 -5.20
C GLU A 129 -20.19 0.97 -4.88
N GLU A 130 -19.06 0.45 -5.34
CA GLU A 130 -18.63 -0.94 -5.20
C GLU A 130 -17.86 -1.25 -3.90
N TYR A 131 -17.70 -0.27 -3.01
CA TYR A 131 -16.92 -0.43 -1.78
C TYR A 131 -17.66 0.09 -0.54
N GLU A 132 -17.33 -0.49 0.61
CA GLU A 132 -17.85 -0.09 1.92
C GLU A 132 -16.84 -0.36 3.04
N GLY A 133 -17.25 -0.09 4.29
CA GLY A 133 -16.37 -0.06 5.45
C GLY A 133 -15.82 1.34 5.72
N ASP A 134 -15.22 1.54 6.89
CA ASP A 134 -14.77 2.86 7.36
C ASP A 134 -13.67 3.45 6.48
N ARG A 135 -12.92 2.60 5.77
CA ARG A 135 -11.86 2.99 4.83
C ARG A 135 -12.14 2.51 3.41
N CYS A 136 -13.36 2.11 3.08
CA CYS A 136 -13.69 1.56 1.75
C CYS A 136 -12.90 0.29 1.41
N GLU A 137 -12.49 -0.47 2.41
CA GLU A 137 -11.67 -1.68 2.28
C GLU A 137 -12.47 -2.92 1.91
N ILE A 138 -13.78 -2.90 2.16
CA ILE A 138 -14.69 -4.01 1.87
C ILE A 138 -15.19 -3.82 0.45
N VAL A 139 -14.94 -4.80 -0.42
CA VAL A 139 -15.61 -4.87 -1.72
C VAL A 139 -17.06 -5.25 -1.44
N ARG A 140 -18.00 -4.39 -1.83
CA ARG A 140 -19.42 -4.76 -1.78
C ARG A 140 -19.62 -5.98 -2.65
N GLU A 141 -20.35 -6.97 -2.15
CA GLU A 141 -20.64 -8.17 -2.92
C GLU A 141 -21.33 -7.80 -4.23
N SER A 142 -20.54 -7.79 -5.31
CA SER A 142 -21.05 -7.65 -6.66
C SER A 142 -21.56 -9.01 -7.10
N CYS A 143 -22.85 -9.16 -7.30
CA CYS A 143 -23.39 -10.43 -7.76
C CYS A 143 -23.17 -10.58 -9.26
N ARG A 144 -22.84 -11.79 -9.73
CA ARG A 144 -23.03 -12.15 -11.15
C ARG A 144 -24.31 -12.92 -11.41
N ASP A 145 -24.84 -13.55 -10.36
CA ASP A 145 -26.01 -14.39 -10.39
C ASP A 145 -26.75 -14.22 -9.05
N SER A 146 -28.08 -14.31 -9.06
CA SER A 146 -28.94 -14.18 -7.87
C SER A 146 -28.64 -15.21 -6.79
N SER A 147 -27.99 -16.33 -7.11
CA SER A 147 -27.51 -17.32 -6.14
C SER A 147 -26.45 -16.77 -5.17
N GLN A 148 -25.77 -15.67 -5.52
CA GLN A 148 -24.84 -14.96 -4.64
C GLN A 148 -25.56 -13.98 -3.69
N CYS A 149 -26.85 -13.72 -3.92
CA CYS A 149 -27.65 -12.82 -3.12
C CYS A 149 -28.34 -13.57 -1.97
N GLN A 150 -28.16 -13.08 -0.75
CA GLN A 150 -28.75 -13.68 0.44
C GLN A 150 -30.26 -13.39 0.50
N ASN A 151 -31.00 -14.18 1.29
CA ASN A 151 -32.44 -14.03 1.54
C ASN A 151 -33.34 -14.09 0.29
N GLY A 152 -32.86 -14.73 -0.80
CA GLY A 152 -33.61 -14.83 -2.05
C GLY A 152 -33.59 -13.55 -2.89
N GLY A 153 -32.63 -12.65 -2.64
CA GLY A 153 -32.42 -11.45 -3.46
C GLY A 153 -32.13 -11.78 -4.92
N SER A 154 -32.41 -10.84 -5.80
CA SER A 154 -32.13 -10.93 -7.22
C SER A 154 -30.89 -10.11 -7.58
N CYS A 155 -30.06 -10.65 -8.47
CA CYS A 155 -28.94 -9.89 -8.99
C CYS A 155 -29.39 -8.96 -10.12
N VAL A 156 -29.34 -7.65 -9.88
CA VAL A 156 -29.67 -6.63 -10.87
C VAL A 156 -28.52 -5.65 -10.99
N ASN A 157 -27.94 -5.51 -12.19
CA ASN A 157 -26.79 -4.65 -12.46
C ASN A 157 -25.61 -4.87 -11.51
N ASN A 158 -25.28 -6.12 -11.22
CA ASN A 158 -24.25 -6.51 -10.24
C ASN A 158 -24.54 -6.14 -8.78
N HIS A 159 -25.77 -5.75 -8.43
CA HIS A 159 -26.19 -5.51 -7.06
C HIS A 159 -27.31 -6.46 -6.65
N CYS A 160 -27.21 -7.00 -5.43
CA CYS A 160 -28.29 -7.79 -4.85
C CYS A 160 -29.42 -6.86 -4.37
N VAL A 161 -30.62 -7.06 -4.91
CA VAL A 161 -31.86 -6.35 -4.56
C VAL A 161 -32.96 -7.27 -4.07
#